data_AF-A0A841EUN4-F1
#
_entry.id   AF-A0A841EUN4-F1
#
_cell.length_a   1.000
_cell.length_b   1.000
_cell.length_c   1.000
_cell.angle_alpha   90.00
_cell.angle_beta   90.00
_cell.angle_gamma   90.00
#
_symmetry.space_group_name_H-M   'P 1'
#
loop_
_entity.id
_entity.type
_entity.pdbx_description
1 polymer ?
#
loop_
_entity_poly.entity_id
_entity_poly.type
_entity_poly.pdbx_seq_one_letter_code
_entity_poly.pdbx_strand_id
1 'polypeptide(L)'
;MSKYFQKYPNNENKAITHYHLNIMVSESFYPILSILEVSLRNSLNRELTTFFGTENWHLEIELIPTLNSLTNDINTAKKHILNRNESITASKVTAELTLGFWVKLLNTKYEQILWKPLRKAFPYLEKINRQRKTVSAPLNKIRNFRNRVFHHEPISWNFSELENTHKEIIQVMGWINKDLPLIIAEMDRVENVLKSAKIRLNE
;
A
#
# COMPACT_ATOMS: atom_id res chain seq x y z
N MET A 1 -22.30 -0.65 10.67
CA MET A 1 -23.57 -0.61 9.92
C MET A 1 -24.34 0.71 10.10
N SER A 2 -24.30 1.37 11.26
CA SER A 2 -25.00 2.66 11.55
C SER A 2 -24.91 3.71 10.43
N LYS A 3 -23.72 3.93 9.85
CA LYS A 3 -23.51 4.87 8.73
C LYS A 3 -24.40 4.61 7.51
N TYR A 4 -24.72 3.34 7.22
CA TYR A 4 -25.58 2.95 6.11
C TYR A 4 -27.06 3.23 6.42
N PHE A 5 -27.51 2.91 7.63
CA PHE A 5 -28.87 3.24 8.07
C PHE A 5 -29.11 4.75 8.15
N GLN A 6 -28.10 5.54 8.55
CA GLN A 6 -28.17 7.00 8.48
C GLN A 6 -28.24 7.52 7.04
N LYS A 7 -27.58 6.86 6.08
CA LYS A 7 -27.62 7.23 4.67
C LYS A 7 -28.96 6.88 4.01
N TYR A 8 -29.60 5.80 4.46
CA TYR A 8 -30.88 5.30 3.93
C TYR A 8 -31.92 5.13 5.05
N PRO A 9 -32.38 6.23 5.69
CA PRO A 9 -33.21 6.15 6.90
C PRO A 9 -34.55 5.44 6.70
N ASN A 10 -35.10 5.46 5.47
CA ASN A 10 -36.39 4.86 5.14
C ASN A 10 -36.27 3.62 4.23
N ASN A 11 -35.06 3.10 4.04
CA ASN A 11 -34.83 1.95 3.16
C ASN A 11 -33.73 1.04 3.73
N GLU A 12 -34.11 0.27 4.73
CA GLU A 12 -33.25 -0.71 5.42
C GLU A 12 -32.63 -1.72 4.44
N ASN A 13 -33.43 -2.26 3.51
CA ASN A 13 -32.93 -3.18 2.49
C ASN A 13 -31.79 -2.57 1.67
N LYS A 14 -31.89 -1.28 1.31
CA LYS A 14 -30.83 -0.57 0.60
C LYS A 14 -29.60 -0.34 1.47
N ALA A 15 -29.77 -0.05 2.76
CA ALA A 15 -28.67 0.05 3.72
C ALA A 15 -27.89 -1.26 3.86
N ILE A 16 -28.60 -2.39 4.02
CA ILE A 16 -28.02 -3.73 4.10
C ILE A 16 -27.31 -4.07 2.78
N THR A 17 -27.97 -3.83 1.65
CA THR A 17 -27.40 -4.07 0.31
C THR A 17 -26.11 -3.29 0.11
N HIS A 18 -26.08 -2.00 0.43
CA HIS A 18 -24.87 -1.19 0.28
C HIS A 18 -23.74 -1.66 1.22
N TYR A 19 -24.06 -2.09 2.44
CA TYR A 19 -23.07 -2.68 3.34
C TYR A 19 -22.46 -3.96 2.75
N HIS A 20 -23.26 -4.87 2.20
CA HIS A 20 -22.75 -6.07 1.53
C HIS A 20 -21.89 -5.73 0.31
N LEU A 21 -22.34 -4.77 -0.50
CA LEU A 21 -21.55 -4.28 -1.64
C LEU A 21 -20.20 -3.70 -1.18
N ASN A 22 -20.15 -3.01 -0.05
CA ASN A 22 -18.89 -2.52 0.50
C ASN A 22 -17.92 -3.65 0.81
N ILE A 23 -18.39 -4.75 1.40
CA ILE A 23 -17.55 -5.92 1.70
C ILE A 23 -17.03 -6.53 0.39
N MET A 24 -17.91 -6.76 -0.59
CA MET A 24 -17.52 -7.33 -1.89
C MET A 24 -16.51 -6.45 -2.63
N VAL A 25 -16.73 -5.12 -2.61
CA VAL A 25 -15.80 -4.17 -3.22
C VAL A 25 -14.46 -4.21 -2.49
N SER A 26 -14.43 -4.11 -1.16
CA SER A 26 -13.20 -4.20 -0.38
C SER A 26 -12.43 -5.50 -0.65
N GLU A 27 -13.12 -6.63 -0.75
CA GLU A 27 -12.55 -7.94 -1.07
C GLU A 27 -11.87 -7.94 -2.44
N SER A 28 -12.51 -7.35 -3.47
CA SER A 28 -11.94 -7.28 -4.81
C SER A 28 -10.60 -6.54 -4.91
N PHE A 29 -10.31 -5.61 -3.99
CA PHE A 29 -9.04 -4.88 -3.94
C PHE A 29 -7.91 -5.66 -3.27
N TYR A 30 -8.20 -6.75 -2.56
CA TYR A 30 -7.18 -7.48 -1.81
C TYR A 30 -6.00 -7.99 -2.67
N PRO A 31 -6.22 -8.66 -3.82
CA PRO A 31 -5.13 -9.21 -4.62
C PRO A 31 -4.16 -8.12 -5.09
N ILE A 32 -4.67 -7.02 -5.64
CA ILE A 32 -3.83 -5.94 -6.16
C ILE A 32 -3.08 -5.21 -5.04
N LEU A 33 -3.70 -5.01 -3.88
CA LEU A 33 -3.05 -4.37 -2.73
C LEU A 33 -1.92 -5.25 -2.17
N SER A 34 -2.16 -6.56 -2.09
CA SER A 34 -1.17 -7.55 -1.65
C SER A 34 0.06 -7.55 -2.55
N ILE A 35 -0.13 -7.65 -3.87
CA ILE A 35 0.97 -7.66 -4.84
C ILE A 35 1.75 -6.34 -4.81
N LEU A 36 1.06 -5.20 -4.71
CA LEU A 36 1.71 -3.89 -4.64
C LEU A 36 2.62 -3.82 -3.41
N GLU A 37 2.12 -4.22 -2.24
CA GLU A 37 2.86 -4.16 -0.99
C GLU A 37 4.13 -5.00 -1.03
N VAL A 38 4.03 -6.26 -1.49
CA VAL A 38 5.18 -7.15 -1.63
C VAL A 38 6.18 -6.59 -2.64
N SER A 39 5.70 -6.14 -3.80
CA SER A 39 6.57 -5.63 -4.88
C SER A 39 7.30 -4.36 -4.46
N LEU A 40 6.60 -3.43 -3.81
CA LEU A 40 7.18 -2.19 -3.29
C LEU A 40 8.23 -2.48 -2.22
N ARG A 41 7.89 -3.33 -1.24
CA ARG A 41 8.83 -3.77 -0.19
C ARG A 41 10.08 -4.36 -0.80
N ASN A 42 9.95 -5.33 -1.71
CA ASN A 42 11.09 -6.02 -2.29
C ASN A 42 11.98 -5.06 -3.08
N SER A 43 11.38 -4.16 -3.85
CA SER A 43 12.14 -3.19 -4.64
C SER A 43 12.84 -2.15 -3.77
N LEU A 44 12.20 -1.64 -2.72
CA LEU A 44 12.83 -0.69 -1.79
C LEU A 44 13.91 -1.37 -0.94
N ASN A 45 13.66 -2.59 -0.47
CA ASN A 45 14.64 -3.39 0.26
C ASN A 45 15.93 -3.58 -0.55
N ARG A 46 15.81 -3.93 -1.85
CA ARG A 46 16.96 -4.05 -2.76
C ARG A 46 17.78 -2.77 -2.81
N GLU A 47 17.12 -1.62 -2.96
CA GLU A 47 17.83 -0.33 -3.03
C GLU A 47 18.45 0.08 -1.69
N LEU A 48 17.82 -0.24 -0.56
CA LEU A 48 18.40 -0.02 0.78
C LEU A 48 19.64 -0.90 0.99
N THR A 49 19.56 -2.20 0.68
CA THR A 49 20.69 -3.12 0.77
C THR A 49 21.86 -2.62 -0.09
N THR A 50 21.58 -2.16 -1.30
CA THR A 50 22.61 -1.62 -2.20
C THR A 50 23.21 -0.32 -1.66
N PHE A 51 22.39 0.57 -1.11
CA PHE A 51 22.84 1.87 -0.60
C PHE A 51 23.70 1.75 0.66
N PHE A 52 23.30 0.87 1.59
CA PHE A 52 24.01 0.65 2.84
C PHE A 52 25.12 -0.41 2.74
N GLY A 53 25.20 -1.16 1.64
CA GLY A 53 26.21 -2.20 1.43
C GLY A 53 26.02 -3.45 2.29
N THR A 54 24.84 -3.63 2.90
CA THR A 54 24.54 -4.74 3.80
C THR A 54 23.06 -5.10 3.77
N GLU A 55 22.74 -6.39 3.91
CA GLU A 55 21.36 -6.85 4.11
C GLU A 55 20.79 -6.35 5.45
N ASN A 56 21.65 -6.07 6.42
CA ASN A 56 21.30 -5.53 7.72
C ASN A 56 21.16 -3.99 7.70
N TRP A 57 20.68 -3.41 6.60
CA TRP A 57 20.51 -1.95 6.43
C TRP A 57 19.71 -1.29 7.56
N HIS A 58 18.85 -2.05 8.23
CA HIS A 58 18.05 -1.59 9.35
C HIS A 58 18.91 -1.19 10.56
N LEU A 59 20.08 -1.83 10.74
CA LEU A 59 21.07 -1.43 11.76
C LEU A 59 21.74 -0.11 11.39
N GLU A 60 22.07 0.10 10.10
CA GLU A 60 22.65 1.35 9.62
C GLU A 60 21.69 2.53 9.78
N ILE A 61 20.39 2.32 9.57
CA ILE A 61 19.37 3.35 9.81
C ILE A 61 19.34 3.78 11.30
N GLU A 62 19.53 2.85 12.23
CA GLU A 62 19.53 3.12 13.67
C GLU A 62 20.69 4.04 14.09
N LEU A 63 21.79 4.04 13.33
CA LEU A 63 22.96 4.87 13.57
C LEU A 63 22.80 6.31 13.06
N ILE A 64 21.76 6.62 12.27
CA ILE A 64 21.56 7.93 11.65
C ILE A 64 20.50 8.73 12.44
N PRO A 65 20.88 9.77 13.21
CA PRO A 65 19.94 10.47 14.10
C PRO A 65 18.72 11.07 13.39
N THR A 66 18.89 11.55 12.16
CA THR A 66 17.79 12.13 11.37
C THR A 66 16.72 11.10 10.97
N LEU A 67 17.03 9.80 11.07
CA LEU A 67 16.13 8.69 10.73
C LEU A 67 15.44 8.05 11.94
N ASN A 68 15.56 8.62 13.15
CA ASN A 68 15.05 8.03 14.40
C ASN A 68 13.56 7.59 14.35
N SER A 69 12.71 8.28 13.60
CA SER A 69 11.30 7.83 13.47
C SER A 69 11.13 6.51 12.70
N LEU A 70 12.09 6.12 11.86
CA LEU A 70 12.12 4.80 11.20
C LEU A 70 12.62 3.73 12.18
N THR A 71 13.57 4.09 13.06
CA THR A 71 14.09 3.22 14.13
C THR A 71 12.99 2.70 15.04
N ASN A 72 11.99 3.53 15.37
CA ASN A 72 10.85 3.08 16.17
C ASN A 72 10.06 1.96 15.50
N ASP A 73 9.78 2.07 14.19
CA ASP A 73 9.06 1.03 13.45
C ASP A 73 9.89 -0.26 13.37
N ILE A 74 11.21 -0.14 13.18
CA ILE A 74 12.17 -1.27 13.17
C ILE A 74 12.21 -1.97 14.52
N ASN A 75 12.25 -1.22 15.62
CA ASN A 75 12.25 -1.76 16.98
C ASN A 75 10.94 -2.50 17.30
N THR A 76 9.80 -1.96 16.87
CA THR A 76 8.52 -2.66 16.97
C THR A 76 8.53 -3.98 16.19
N ALA A 77 9.04 -3.99 14.96
CA ALA A 77 9.20 -5.21 14.17
C ALA A 77 10.11 -6.24 14.88
N LYS A 78 11.29 -5.82 15.35
CA LYS A 78 12.20 -6.67 16.13
C LYS A 78 11.51 -7.26 17.38
N LYS A 79 10.74 -6.45 18.10
CA LYS A 79 9.98 -6.91 19.28
C LYS A 79 8.94 -7.98 18.91
N HIS A 80 8.21 -7.82 17.80
CA HIS A 80 7.24 -8.82 17.37
C HIS A 80 7.90 -10.16 17.00
N ILE A 81 9.07 -10.12 16.36
CA ILE A 81 9.85 -11.32 16.04
C ILE A 81 10.29 -12.04 17.34
N LEU A 82 10.85 -11.29 18.29
CA LEU A 82 11.28 -11.84 19.58
C LEU A 82 10.11 -12.41 20.39
N ASN A 83 8.94 -11.77 20.36
CA ASN A 83 7.73 -12.27 21.04
C ASN A 83 7.25 -13.62 20.48
N ARG A 84 7.62 -13.97 19.24
CA ARG A 84 7.38 -15.29 18.64
C ARG A 84 8.50 -16.30 18.93
N ASN A 85 9.45 -15.97 19.82
CA ASN A 85 10.65 -16.75 20.13
C ASN A 85 11.53 -17.04 18.91
N GLU A 86 11.57 -16.10 17.96
CA GLU A 86 12.35 -16.21 16.75
C GLU A 86 13.61 -15.34 16.79
N SER A 87 14.69 -15.80 16.16
CA SER A 87 15.90 -14.98 15.98
C SER A 87 15.65 -13.82 15.01
N ILE A 88 16.17 -12.64 15.33
CA ILE A 88 16.13 -11.46 14.46
C ILE A 88 17.09 -11.70 13.28
N THR A 89 16.57 -11.58 12.06
CA THR A 89 17.33 -11.64 10.81
C THR A 89 16.85 -10.54 9.87
N ALA A 90 17.69 -10.11 8.92
CA ALA A 90 17.34 -9.08 7.94
C ALA A 90 16.05 -9.40 7.17
N SER A 91 15.88 -10.66 6.75
CA SER A 91 14.68 -11.11 6.03
C SER A 91 13.43 -11.02 6.90
N LYS A 92 13.51 -11.44 8.17
CA LYS A 92 12.38 -11.33 9.11
C LYS A 92 12.03 -9.89 9.45
N VAL A 93 13.01 -9.03 9.68
CA VAL A 93 12.76 -7.58 9.90
C VAL A 93 12.07 -6.99 8.68
N THR A 94 12.58 -7.27 7.48
CA THR A 94 11.98 -6.80 6.22
C THR A 94 10.53 -7.30 6.06
N ALA A 95 10.28 -8.57 6.39
CA ALA A 95 8.96 -9.17 6.29
C ALA A 95 7.94 -8.61 7.31
N GLU A 96 8.40 -8.27 8.52
CA GLU A 96 7.58 -7.76 9.62
C GLU A 96 7.19 -6.28 9.42
N LEU A 97 7.96 -5.52 8.65
CA LEU A 97 7.70 -4.11 8.38
C LEU A 97 6.48 -3.93 7.48
N THR A 98 5.51 -3.13 7.95
CA THR A 98 4.24 -2.84 7.25
C THR A 98 4.43 -1.96 6.03
N LEU A 99 3.44 -1.95 5.10
CA LEU A 99 3.35 -0.95 4.02
C LEU A 99 3.59 0.49 4.50
N GLY A 100 3.11 0.82 5.71
CA GLY A 100 3.27 2.15 6.28
C GLY A 100 4.72 2.57 6.46
N PHE A 101 5.60 1.64 6.84
CA PHE A 101 7.05 1.88 6.91
C PHE A 101 7.63 2.15 5.53
N TRP A 102 7.34 1.28 4.55
CA TRP A 102 7.89 1.37 3.21
C TRP A 102 7.51 2.68 2.50
N VAL A 103 6.27 3.14 2.65
CA VAL A 103 5.82 4.44 2.13
C VAL A 103 6.46 5.60 2.88
N LYS A 104 6.65 5.47 4.21
CA LYS A 104 7.26 6.50 5.06
C LYS A 104 8.71 6.82 4.65
N LEU A 105 9.47 5.85 4.11
CA LEU A 105 10.81 6.07 3.55
C LEU A 105 10.84 7.16 2.46
N LEU A 106 9.72 7.38 1.76
CA LEU A 106 9.59 8.31 0.63
C LEU A 106 9.03 9.69 1.06
N ASN A 107 8.93 9.96 2.35
CA ASN A 107 8.48 11.24 2.88
C ASN A 107 9.53 12.34 2.67
N THR A 108 9.07 13.59 2.54
CA THR A 108 9.92 14.78 2.36
C THR A 108 11.03 14.87 3.43
N LYS A 109 10.73 14.45 4.67
CA LYS A 109 11.69 14.42 5.79
C LYS A 109 12.98 13.65 5.47
N TYR A 110 12.91 12.60 4.65
CA TYR A 110 14.06 11.73 4.34
C TYR A 110 14.59 11.94 2.93
N GLU A 111 14.07 12.92 2.19
CA GLU A 111 14.39 13.13 0.78
C GLU A 111 15.88 13.28 0.54
N GLN A 112 16.55 14.12 1.34
CA GLN A 112 17.98 14.42 1.18
C GLN A 112 18.89 13.19 1.32
N ILE A 113 18.48 12.19 2.11
CA ILE A 113 19.29 11.00 2.41
C ILE A 113 18.85 9.82 1.54
N LEU A 114 17.55 9.53 1.53
CA LEU A 114 17.02 8.27 0.99
C LEU A 114 16.49 8.39 -0.44
N TRP A 115 16.10 9.58 -0.93
CA TRP A 115 15.45 9.63 -2.25
C TRP A 115 16.39 9.26 -3.40
N LYS A 116 17.64 9.76 -3.38
CA LYS A 116 18.63 9.50 -4.43
C LYS A 116 18.86 8.00 -4.69
N PRO A 117 19.04 7.14 -3.66
CA PRO A 117 19.07 5.70 -3.86
C PRO A 117 17.67 5.13 -4.15
N LEU A 118 16.64 5.45 -3.36
CA LEU A 118 15.33 4.78 -3.45
C LEU A 118 14.58 5.03 -4.76
N ARG A 119 14.84 6.14 -5.47
CA ARG A 119 14.22 6.38 -6.78
C ARG A 119 14.52 5.27 -7.80
N LYS A 120 15.61 4.50 -7.61
CA LYS A 120 15.95 3.35 -8.47
C LYS A 120 14.98 2.18 -8.32
N ALA A 121 14.17 2.14 -7.26
CA ALA A 121 13.08 1.18 -7.09
C ALA A 121 11.93 1.39 -8.09
N PHE A 122 11.93 2.48 -8.85
CA PHE A 122 10.92 2.80 -9.86
C PHE A 122 11.57 2.92 -11.26
N PRO A 123 12.17 1.84 -11.79
CA PRO A 123 12.96 1.90 -13.00
C PRO A 123 12.14 2.22 -14.26
N TYR A 124 10.85 1.91 -14.25
CA TYR A 124 9.94 2.11 -15.38
C TYR A 124 9.15 3.43 -15.33
N LEU A 125 9.31 4.21 -14.27
CA LEU A 125 8.86 5.60 -14.27
C LEU A 125 9.84 6.45 -15.09
N GLU A 126 9.32 7.18 -16.07
CA GLU A 126 10.11 8.05 -16.93
C GLU A 126 11.04 8.98 -16.12
N LYS A 127 12.28 9.15 -16.59
CA LYS A 127 13.31 9.88 -15.84
C LYS A 127 12.88 11.30 -15.45
N ILE A 128 12.19 12.01 -16.34
CA ILE A 128 11.70 13.38 -16.10
C ILE A 128 10.64 13.44 -14.98
N ASN A 129 9.86 12.37 -14.85
CA ASN A 129 8.76 12.24 -13.89
C ASN A 129 9.20 11.58 -12.57
N ARG A 130 10.43 11.05 -12.51
CA ARG A 130 10.99 10.34 -11.35
C ARG A 130 11.47 11.31 -10.26
N GLN A 131 10.50 12.01 -9.68
CA GLN A 131 10.66 12.91 -8.54
C GLN A 131 9.96 12.32 -7.31
N ARG A 132 10.45 12.65 -6.10
CA ARG A 132 9.92 12.06 -4.86
C ARG A 132 8.44 12.32 -4.72
N LYS A 133 7.99 13.54 -5.01
CA LYS A 133 6.57 13.92 -4.92
C LYS A 133 5.69 13.08 -5.84
N THR A 134 6.12 12.83 -7.08
CA THR A 134 5.40 12.02 -8.07
C THR A 134 5.15 10.59 -7.59
N VAL A 135 6.12 10.02 -6.88
CA VAL A 135 6.02 8.64 -6.37
C VAL A 135 5.31 8.58 -5.03
N SER A 136 5.68 9.46 -4.09
CA SER A 136 5.18 9.43 -2.72
C SER A 136 3.70 9.82 -2.60
N ALA A 137 3.19 10.71 -3.43
CA ALA A 137 1.79 11.15 -3.37
C ALA A 137 0.80 10.00 -3.63
N PRO A 138 0.86 9.27 -4.75
CA PRO A 138 -0.03 8.14 -4.99
C PRO A 138 0.20 7.01 -3.98
N LEU A 139 1.44 6.71 -3.59
CA LEU A 139 1.71 5.68 -2.58
C LEU A 139 1.08 6.00 -1.21
N ASN A 140 1.06 7.27 -0.79
CA ASN A 140 0.36 7.67 0.44
C ASN A 140 -1.15 7.54 0.32
N LYS A 141 -1.73 7.91 -0.85
CA LYS A 141 -3.16 7.71 -1.12
C LYS A 141 -3.52 6.22 -1.09
N ILE A 142 -2.74 5.38 -1.75
CA ILE A 142 -2.93 3.93 -1.77
C ILE A 142 -2.78 3.33 -0.37
N ARG A 143 -1.77 3.75 0.42
CA ARG A 143 -1.60 3.31 1.80
C ARG A 143 -2.84 3.64 2.65
N ASN A 144 -3.35 4.87 2.55
CA ASN A 144 -4.54 5.27 3.31
C ASN A 144 -5.76 4.47 2.86
N PHE A 145 -5.95 4.26 1.55
CA PHE A 145 -7.02 3.42 1.02
C PHE A 145 -6.92 1.96 1.49
N ARG A 146 -5.71 1.37 1.41
CA ARG A 146 -5.40 0.03 1.92
C ARG A 146 -5.75 -0.08 3.39
N ASN A 147 -5.39 0.90 4.22
CA ASN A 147 -5.77 0.90 5.64
C ASN A 147 -7.29 0.84 5.81
N ARG A 148 -8.05 1.64 5.05
CA ARG A 148 -9.52 1.61 5.11
C ARG A 148 -10.10 0.24 4.73
N VAL A 149 -9.58 -0.40 3.68
CA VAL A 149 -9.97 -1.76 3.26
C VAL A 149 -9.73 -2.76 4.39
N PHE A 150 -8.53 -2.77 4.96
CA PHE A 150 -8.12 -3.75 5.99
C PHE A 150 -8.66 -3.44 7.40
N HIS A 151 -9.12 -2.22 7.65
CA HIS A 151 -9.86 -1.84 8.88
C HIS A 151 -11.38 -1.96 8.71
N HIS A 152 -11.85 -2.59 7.62
CA HIS A 152 -13.27 -2.81 7.33
C HIS A 152 -14.09 -1.52 7.30
N GLU A 153 -13.48 -0.42 6.88
CA GLU A 153 -14.17 0.85 6.75
C GLU A 153 -15.09 0.89 5.52
N PRO A 154 -16.13 1.74 5.54
CA PRO A 154 -16.89 2.06 4.33
C PRO A 154 -16.03 2.78 3.28
N ILE A 155 -15.85 2.16 2.11
CA ILE A 155 -15.12 2.72 0.95
C ILE A 155 -16.01 2.98 -0.26
N SER A 156 -17.17 2.33 -0.34
CA SER A 156 -18.08 2.33 -1.50
C SER A 156 -19.05 3.52 -1.56
N TRP A 157 -18.72 4.64 -0.91
CA TRP A 157 -19.52 5.86 -1.01
C TRP A 157 -19.34 6.60 -2.34
N ASN A 158 -18.17 6.45 -2.97
CA ASN A 158 -17.84 7.09 -4.24
C ASN A 158 -17.14 6.08 -5.16
N PHE A 159 -17.90 5.47 -6.07
CA PHE A 159 -17.35 4.47 -6.98
C PHE A 159 -16.36 5.04 -8.00
N SER A 160 -16.52 6.29 -8.44
CA SER A 160 -15.58 6.93 -9.37
C SER A 160 -14.20 7.13 -8.73
N GLU A 161 -14.16 7.43 -7.43
CA GLU A 161 -12.90 7.49 -6.67
C GLU A 161 -12.22 6.12 -6.55
N LEU A 162 -13.01 5.04 -6.44
CA LEU A 162 -12.48 3.67 -6.42
C LEU A 162 -11.89 3.28 -7.77
N GLU A 163 -12.53 3.62 -8.88
CA GLU A 163 -11.99 3.42 -10.23
C GLU A 163 -10.67 4.16 -10.43
N ASN A 164 -10.56 5.40 -9.94
CA ASN A 164 -9.31 6.15 -10.00
C ASN A 164 -8.22 5.56 -9.10
N THR A 165 -8.59 5.11 -7.90
CA THR A 165 -7.65 4.45 -6.98
C THR A 165 -7.12 3.15 -7.55
N HIS A 166 -7.98 2.36 -8.19
CA HIS A 166 -7.59 1.15 -8.92
C HIS A 166 -6.57 1.46 -10.02
N LYS A 167 -6.83 2.45 -10.89
CA LYS A 167 -5.88 2.90 -11.92
C LYS A 167 -4.54 3.34 -11.35
N GLU A 168 -4.56 4.10 -10.24
CA GLU A 168 -3.32 4.53 -9.56
C GLU A 168 -2.52 3.34 -9.02
N ILE A 169 -3.16 2.32 -8.47
CA ILE A 169 -2.48 1.10 -8.00
C ILE A 169 -1.77 0.42 -9.17
N ILE A 170 -2.47 0.19 -10.28
CA ILE A 170 -1.90 -0.45 -11.48
C ILE A 170 -0.77 0.38 -12.06
N GLN A 171 -0.91 1.71 -12.10
CA GLN A 171 0.13 2.62 -12.56
C GLN A 171 1.40 2.51 -11.71
N VAL A 172 1.28 2.55 -10.38
CA VAL A 172 2.43 2.44 -9.46
C VAL A 172 3.10 1.07 -9.57
N MET A 173 2.33 -0.01 -9.75
CA MET A 173 2.90 -1.34 -10.04
C MET A 173 3.75 -1.29 -11.31
N GLY A 174 3.25 -0.67 -12.37
CA GLY A 174 3.96 -0.49 -13.63
C GLY A 174 5.27 0.29 -13.48
N TRP A 175 5.35 1.24 -12.53
CA TRP A 175 6.60 1.96 -12.23
C TRP A 175 7.66 1.07 -11.59
N ILE A 176 7.25 0.13 -10.74
CA ILE A 176 8.12 -0.81 -10.03
C ILE A 176 8.60 -1.90 -10.99
N ASN A 177 7.67 -2.51 -11.72
CA ASN A 177 7.94 -3.56 -12.69
C ASN A 177 6.88 -3.54 -13.82
N LYS A 178 7.35 -3.42 -15.07
CA LYS A 178 6.51 -3.37 -16.28
C LYS A 178 5.59 -4.57 -16.45
N ASP A 179 5.95 -5.74 -15.90
CA ASP A 179 5.20 -6.98 -16.10
C ASP A 179 4.12 -7.18 -15.02
N LEU A 180 4.20 -6.46 -13.88
CA LEU A 180 3.22 -6.61 -12.79
C LEU A 180 1.77 -6.32 -13.21
N PRO A 181 1.47 -5.26 -13.98
CA PRO A 181 0.12 -5.02 -14.49
C PRO A 181 -0.45 -6.18 -15.32
N LEU A 182 0.39 -6.89 -16.07
CA LEU A 182 -0.02 -8.04 -16.87
C LEU A 182 -0.26 -9.27 -15.97
N ILE A 183 0.64 -9.51 -15.02
CA ILE A 183 0.56 -10.65 -14.09
C ILE A 183 -0.70 -10.56 -13.22
N ILE A 184 -1.06 -9.35 -12.74
CA ILE A 184 -2.22 -9.19 -11.86
C ILE A 184 -3.55 -9.23 -12.61
N ALA A 185 -3.58 -9.01 -13.93
CA ALA A 185 -4.80 -8.95 -14.72
C ALA A 185 -5.67 -10.22 -14.60
N GLU A 186 -5.05 -11.39 -14.38
CA GLU A 186 -5.76 -12.66 -14.16
C GLU A 186 -6.50 -12.72 -12.81
N MET A 187 -6.02 -11.99 -11.80
CA MET A 187 -6.59 -11.94 -10.45
C MET A 187 -7.42 -10.68 -10.20
N ASP A 188 -7.27 -9.66 -11.05
CA ASP A 188 -7.91 -8.36 -10.91
C ASP A 188 -9.38 -8.41 -11.33
N ARG A 189 -10.25 -8.39 -10.32
CA ARG A 189 -11.71 -8.37 -10.50
C ARG A 189 -12.33 -7.01 -10.20
N VAL A 190 -11.54 -5.99 -9.89
CA VAL A 190 -12.04 -4.72 -9.34
C VAL A 190 -13.04 -4.07 -10.28
N GLU A 191 -12.71 -3.90 -11.56
CA GLU A 191 -13.61 -3.23 -12.51
C GLU A 191 -14.97 -3.94 -12.63
N ASN A 192 -14.96 -5.28 -12.72
CA ASN A 192 -16.17 -6.09 -12.81
C ASN A 192 -17.03 -5.98 -11.54
N VAL A 193 -16.41 -6.01 -10.37
CA VAL A 193 -17.11 -5.89 -9.07
C VAL A 193 -17.67 -4.48 -8.90
N LEU A 194 -16.93 -3.43 -9.26
CA LEU A 194 -17.44 -2.05 -9.21
C LEU A 194 -18.63 -1.86 -10.16
N LYS A 195 -18.58 -2.39 -11.38
CA LYS A 195 -19.69 -2.33 -12.33
C LYS A 195 -20.93 -3.05 -11.79
N SER A 196 -20.77 -4.27 -11.27
CA SER A 196 -21.89 -5.02 -10.69
C SER A 196 -22.47 -4.32 -9.46
N ALA A 197 -21.63 -3.74 -8.60
CA ALA A 197 -22.08 -3.05 -7.39
C ALA A 197 -22.85 -1.76 -7.72
N LYS A 198 -22.43 -1.00 -8.73
CA LYS A 198 -23.17 0.18 -9.22
C LYS A 198 -24.57 -0.19 -9.69
N ILE A 199 -24.71 -1.29 -10.44
CA ILE A 199 -26.02 -1.76 -10.93
C ILE A 199 -26.93 -2.13 -9.75
N ARG A 200 -26.46 -3.00 -8.85
CA ARG A 200 -27.23 -3.49 -7.69
C ARG A 200 -27.62 -2.40 -6.69
N LEU A 201 -26.86 -1.31 -6.61
CA LEU A 201 -27.19 -0.19 -5.71
C LEU A 201 -28.24 0.75 -6.31
N ASN A 202 -28.41 0.73 -7.63
CA ASN A 202 -29.37 1.56 -8.37
C ASN A 202 -30.69 0.83 -8.66
N GLU A 203 -30.70 -0.50 -8.58
CA GLU A 203 -31.89 -1.33 -8.39
C GLU A 203 -32.59 -1.02 -7.05
#